data_AF-A0A2P8HZZ4-F1
#
_entry.id   AF-A0A2P8HZZ4-F1
#
_cell.length_a   1.000
_cell.length_b   1.000
_cell.length_c   1.000
_cell.angle_alpha   90.00
_cell.angle_beta   90.00
_cell.angle_gamma   90.00
#
_symmetry.space_group_name_H-M   'P 1'
#
loop_
_entity.id
_entity.type
_entity.pdbx_description
1 polymer ?
#
loop_
_entity_poly.entity_id
_entity_poly.type
_entity_poly.pdbx_seq_one_letter_code
_entity_poly.pdbx_strand_id
1 'polypeptide(L)'
;MVKRLVAVGVVLACLVAVVGPARAAAAELSAVFSQSSVWSTGYGGQVVVTNTGDVESVGWVVEFDLPPGSSVVNAWNAVLTRDGQRHRFANAGFNGRVGPGGTVDFGFTVSGVGLPTGCTVGGVPCEGGGPAPDTAAPTVPGGPRVTGVTAGSVSLAWGASIDDVAVTEYQVLRGTTVVASASATAATVGGLLPGTAYAFTVRARDAAGNVSAPSAVVTATTAAGGSTVDVSTAVGLQAALAAAVPGQTIRLAAGVYRGSFVITRPGKADAPVTLTGPVDAVLVNDGPSGAGPGCPVPTPGWDSGYGLWLHDAPHWNLVGFTVRESKKGIVADNSHHTVIDRVHVHHVDEEAVHFRRSSADSVLRDSTISHTGLVQPGYGEAVYLGSAGSNWACHGNSGGVDRSDRVQVLGNRVGPGVTAEHVDVKEGTFGGVIRGNTFDGTGLSGQNSADSWVDVKGVGYTIEGNTGVFAPPGTFANGYETHHPVTTPSFTNGCGNVWRDNRSDLGGVGQYAIRVTSTSKCPGVPNVVHGSNTVTRAVVGLTNIAVTP
;
A
#
# COMPACT_ATOMS: atom_id res chain seq x y z
N MET A 1 -8.22 -8.38 -118.87
CA MET A 1 -9.56 -8.98 -118.62
C MET A 1 -10.16 -8.29 -117.40
N VAL A 2 -11.13 -7.36 -117.60
CA VAL A 2 -12.58 -7.43 -117.23
C VAL A 2 -12.78 -7.60 -115.70
N LYS A 3 -13.27 -6.66 -114.84
CA LYS A 3 -14.32 -5.60 -114.76
C LYS A 3 -15.70 -6.09 -114.21
N ARG A 4 -16.14 -5.48 -113.08
CA ARG A 4 -17.53 -5.09 -112.63
C ARG A 4 -18.16 -5.75 -111.36
N LEU A 5 -18.30 -4.98 -110.26
CA LEU A 5 -19.45 -4.19 -109.67
C LEU A 5 -20.88 -4.80 -109.40
N VAL A 6 -21.50 -4.33 -108.29
CA VAL A 6 -22.96 -4.19 -107.87
C VAL A 6 -23.59 -5.38 -107.07
N ALA A 7 -24.57 -5.31 -106.13
CA ALA A 7 -25.07 -4.42 -105.04
C ALA A 7 -26.33 -5.07 -104.35
N VAL A 8 -26.58 -4.76 -103.06
CA VAL A 8 -27.87 -4.60 -102.28
C VAL A 8 -28.98 -5.69 -102.24
N GLY A 9 -29.57 -5.92 -101.05
CA GLY A 9 -30.99 -6.35 -100.87
C GLY A 9 -31.39 -6.90 -99.49
N VAL A 10 -32.39 -6.28 -98.83
CA VAL A 10 -33.01 -6.55 -97.49
C VAL A 10 -34.20 -7.53 -97.59
N VAL A 11 -34.57 -8.28 -96.53
CA VAL A 11 -35.94 -8.39 -95.94
C VAL A 11 -36.01 -9.32 -94.69
N LEU A 12 -36.81 -8.78 -93.76
CA LEU A 12 -37.35 -9.16 -92.44
C LEU A 12 -38.04 -10.54 -92.31
N ALA A 13 -37.94 -11.18 -91.13
CA ALA A 13 -38.88 -12.22 -90.67
C ALA A 13 -39.21 -12.07 -89.17
N CYS A 14 -40.51 -12.00 -88.86
CA CYS A 14 -41.10 -11.79 -87.53
C CYS A 14 -40.91 -12.98 -86.58
N LEU A 15 -40.53 -12.72 -85.32
CA LEU A 15 -40.64 -13.65 -84.19
C LEU A 15 -41.82 -13.23 -83.29
N VAL A 16 -42.74 -14.16 -83.09
CA VAL A 16 -43.90 -14.04 -82.19
C VAL A 16 -43.43 -14.15 -80.74
N ALA A 17 -43.58 -13.09 -79.95
CA ALA A 17 -43.33 -13.11 -78.51
C ALA A 17 -44.63 -13.50 -77.76
N VAL A 18 -44.56 -14.61 -77.01
CA VAL A 18 -45.60 -15.03 -76.07
C VAL A 18 -45.56 -14.10 -74.86
N VAL A 19 -46.60 -13.29 -74.67
CA VAL A 19 -46.75 -12.41 -73.50
C VAL A 19 -47.26 -13.27 -72.33
N GLY A 20 -46.39 -13.56 -71.37
CA GLY A 20 -46.80 -14.04 -70.04
C GLY A 20 -47.49 -12.91 -69.26
N PRO A 21 -48.35 -13.23 -68.27
CA PRO A 21 -49.04 -12.19 -67.50
C PRO A 21 -48.01 -11.31 -66.78
N ALA A 22 -48.17 -9.99 -66.91
CA ALA A 22 -47.35 -9.01 -66.21
C ALA A 22 -47.47 -9.26 -64.69
N ARG A 23 -46.36 -9.67 -64.07
CA ARG A 23 -46.23 -9.70 -62.61
C ARG A 23 -46.46 -8.26 -62.13
N ALA A 24 -47.38 -8.04 -61.19
CA ALA A 24 -47.51 -6.73 -60.55
C ALA A 24 -46.16 -6.37 -59.94
N ALA A 25 -45.51 -5.32 -60.44
CA ALA A 25 -44.23 -4.87 -59.91
C ALA A 25 -44.45 -4.44 -58.46
N ALA A 26 -43.79 -5.12 -57.51
CA ALA A 26 -43.77 -4.72 -56.11
C ALA A 26 -42.64 -3.70 -55.90
N ALA A 27 -42.79 -2.83 -54.90
CA ALA A 27 -41.70 -1.93 -54.53
C ALA A 27 -40.46 -2.74 -54.10
N GLU A 28 -39.28 -2.32 -54.55
CA GLU A 28 -38.01 -2.92 -54.18
C GLU A 28 -37.34 -2.03 -53.14
N LEU A 29 -37.15 -2.54 -51.92
CA LEU A 29 -36.56 -1.78 -50.83
C LEU A 29 -35.17 -2.32 -50.50
N SER A 30 -34.24 -1.41 -50.24
CA SER A 30 -32.96 -1.68 -49.61
C SER A 30 -32.90 -0.94 -48.26
N ALA A 31 -32.17 -1.48 -47.30
CA ALA A 31 -31.97 -0.87 -46.00
C ALA A 31 -30.50 -0.93 -45.60
N VAL A 32 -29.97 0.15 -45.04
CA VAL A 32 -28.57 0.28 -44.61
C VAL A 32 -28.53 0.75 -43.15
N PHE A 33 -27.76 0.05 -42.31
CA PHE A 33 -27.55 0.37 -40.90
C PHE A 33 -26.26 1.18 -40.69
N SER A 34 -26.29 2.13 -39.76
CA SER A 34 -25.12 2.83 -39.25
C SER A 34 -25.22 3.09 -37.75
N GLN A 35 -24.08 3.20 -37.07
CA GLN A 35 -24.04 3.70 -35.69
C GLN A 35 -23.91 5.21 -35.71
N SER A 36 -24.85 5.91 -35.08
CA SER A 36 -24.86 7.37 -34.95
C SER A 36 -24.06 7.87 -33.75
N SER A 37 -23.82 7.02 -32.74
CA SER A 37 -23.03 7.31 -31.54
C SER A 37 -22.65 6.01 -30.82
N VAL A 38 -21.51 5.96 -30.10
CA VAL A 38 -21.04 4.77 -29.37
C VAL A 38 -20.46 5.17 -28.00
N TRP A 39 -20.74 4.38 -26.96
CA TRP A 39 -20.13 4.50 -25.63
C TRP A 39 -19.85 3.12 -25.03
N SER A 40 -19.21 3.07 -23.86
CA SER A 40 -18.68 1.83 -23.27
C SER A 40 -19.70 0.73 -22.97
N THR A 41 -20.99 1.04 -22.97
CA THR A 41 -22.08 0.09 -22.64
C THR A 41 -23.24 0.09 -23.64
N GLY A 42 -23.10 0.75 -24.79
CA GLY A 42 -24.20 0.88 -25.76
C GLY A 42 -23.88 1.78 -26.94
N TYR A 43 -24.87 1.93 -27.84
CA TYR A 43 -24.75 2.79 -29.01
C TYR A 43 -26.11 3.30 -29.51
N GLY A 44 -26.10 4.41 -30.26
CA GLY A 44 -27.22 4.87 -31.08
C GLY A 44 -27.11 4.30 -32.50
N GLY A 45 -28.21 3.79 -33.04
CA GLY A 45 -28.30 3.22 -34.39
C GLY A 45 -29.26 4.01 -35.28
N GLN A 46 -28.95 4.06 -36.57
CA GLN A 46 -29.81 4.62 -37.62
C GLN A 46 -29.91 3.62 -38.77
N VAL A 47 -31.09 3.55 -39.38
CA VAL A 47 -31.35 2.76 -40.59
C VAL A 47 -32.00 3.64 -41.63
N VAL A 48 -31.43 3.64 -42.83
CA VAL A 48 -32.00 4.32 -44.00
C VAL A 48 -32.60 3.26 -44.92
N VAL A 49 -33.88 3.40 -45.26
CA VAL A 49 -34.61 2.58 -46.21
C VAL A 49 -34.77 3.34 -47.52
N THR A 50 -34.33 2.75 -48.61
CA THR A 50 -34.37 3.33 -49.96
C THR A 50 -35.26 2.48 -50.84
N ASN A 51 -36.15 3.09 -51.62
CA ASN A 51 -36.85 2.40 -52.69
C ASN A 51 -35.99 2.43 -53.96
N THR A 52 -35.45 1.28 -54.33
CA THR A 52 -34.56 1.12 -55.49
C THR A 52 -35.32 0.73 -56.75
N GLY A 53 -36.63 0.42 -56.65
CA GLY A 53 -37.47 0.02 -57.76
C GLY A 53 -38.29 1.17 -58.34
N ASP A 54 -39.05 0.85 -59.39
CA ASP A 54 -39.86 1.81 -60.15
C ASP A 54 -41.31 1.96 -59.63
N VAL A 55 -41.67 1.27 -58.54
CA VAL A 55 -43.01 1.30 -57.94
C VAL A 55 -42.97 1.86 -56.52
N GLU A 56 -43.87 2.78 -56.18
CA GLU A 56 -43.99 3.32 -54.82
C GLU A 56 -44.26 2.22 -53.79
N SER A 57 -43.47 2.20 -52.71
CA SER A 57 -43.78 1.41 -51.53
C SER A 57 -44.85 2.11 -50.70
N VAL A 58 -45.85 1.37 -50.22
CA VAL A 58 -46.91 1.90 -49.32
C VAL A 58 -46.69 1.51 -47.85
N GLY A 59 -45.58 0.83 -47.54
CA GLY A 59 -45.15 0.48 -46.19
C GLY A 59 -43.82 -0.26 -46.20
N TRP A 60 -43.09 -0.19 -45.10
CA TRP A 60 -41.81 -0.89 -44.96
C TRP A 60 -41.67 -1.54 -43.58
N VAL A 61 -40.93 -2.64 -43.55
CA VAL A 61 -40.61 -3.40 -42.35
C VAL A 61 -39.15 -3.79 -42.42
N VAL A 62 -38.38 -3.42 -41.42
CA VAL A 62 -36.98 -3.86 -41.23
C VAL A 62 -36.91 -4.76 -40.00
N GLU A 63 -36.22 -5.89 -40.12
CA GLU A 63 -36.05 -6.85 -39.03
C GLU A 63 -34.59 -7.27 -38.91
N PHE A 64 -34.06 -7.40 -37.70
CA PHE A 64 -32.71 -7.91 -37.44
C PHE A 64 -32.60 -8.53 -36.04
N ASP A 65 -31.53 -9.28 -35.81
CA ASP A 65 -31.19 -9.91 -34.53
C ASP A 65 -30.05 -9.15 -33.84
N LEU A 66 -30.12 -9.04 -32.50
CA LEU A 66 -28.99 -8.63 -31.67
C LEU A 66 -28.44 -9.84 -30.90
N PRO A 67 -27.12 -9.93 -30.64
CA PRO A 67 -26.58 -11.04 -29.87
C PRO A 67 -26.95 -10.93 -28.37
N PRO A 68 -26.94 -12.04 -27.62
CA PRO A 68 -27.17 -12.03 -26.18
C PRO A 68 -26.32 -10.99 -25.45
N GLY A 69 -26.94 -10.27 -24.52
CA GLY A 69 -26.32 -9.13 -23.84
C GLY A 69 -26.48 -7.79 -24.55
N SER A 70 -27.15 -7.75 -25.72
CA SER A 70 -27.53 -6.52 -26.42
C SER A 70 -29.03 -6.46 -26.72
N SER A 71 -29.68 -5.31 -26.47
CA SER A 71 -31.10 -5.10 -26.76
C SER A 71 -31.40 -3.65 -27.10
N VAL A 72 -32.32 -3.43 -28.02
CA VAL A 72 -32.86 -2.09 -28.28
C VAL A 72 -33.57 -1.60 -27.02
N VAL A 73 -33.38 -0.33 -26.64
CA VAL A 73 -34.00 0.29 -25.46
C VAL A 73 -35.19 1.14 -25.91
N ASN A 74 -35.00 2.03 -26.89
CA ASN A 74 -36.03 2.87 -27.50
C ASN A 74 -35.79 3.04 -29.01
N ALA A 75 -36.83 3.46 -29.75
CA ALA A 75 -36.79 3.72 -31.19
C ALA A 75 -37.65 4.93 -31.57
N TRP A 76 -37.32 5.61 -32.67
CA TRP A 76 -38.07 6.74 -33.23
C TRP A 76 -38.24 6.59 -34.74
N ASN A 77 -39.26 7.24 -35.32
CA ASN A 77 -39.68 7.13 -36.73
C ASN A 77 -40.05 5.70 -37.20
N ALA A 78 -40.23 4.77 -36.26
CA ALA A 78 -40.66 3.40 -36.51
C ALA A 78 -41.49 2.88 -35.32
N VAL A 79 -42.31 1.86 -35.58
CA VAL A 79 -43.01 1.08 -34.55
C VAL A 79 -42.22 -0.20 -34.29
N LEU A 80 -41.64 -0.31 -33.09
CA LEU A 80 -40.81 -1.44 -32.67
C LEU A 80 -41.65 -2.55 -32.00
N THR A 81 -41.46 -3.78 -32.47
CA THR A 81 -41.94 -5.03 -31.84
C THR A 81 -40.74 -5.95 -31.58
N ARG A 82 -40.78 -6.74 -30.50
CA ARG A 82 -39.65 -7.59 -30.06
C ARG A 82 -40.12 -9.01 -29.78
N ASP A 83 -39.33 -9.99 -30.22
CA ASP A 83 -39.47 -11.40 -29.87
C ASP A 83 -38.08 -11.99 -29.59
N GLY A 84 -37.73 -12.11 -28.31
CA GLY A 84 -36.38 -12.51 -27.89
C GLY A 84 -35.30 -11.56 -28.43
N GLN A 85 -34.38 -12.10 -29.24
CA GLN A 85 -33.30 -11.34 -29.87
C GLN A 85 -33.70 -10.68 -31.20
N ARG A 86 -34.87 -11.03 -31.76
CA ARG A 86 -35.39 -10.50 -33.01
C ARG A 86 -36.14 -9.20 -32.79
N HIS A 87 -35.73 -8.16 -33.52
CA HIS A 87 -36.30 -6.83 -33.46
C HIS A 87 -36.94 -6.48 -34.80
N ARG A 88 -38.20 -6.07 -34.79
CA ARG A 88 -38.98 -5.72 -35.98
C ARG A 88 -39.45 -4.27 -35.91
N PHE A 89 -39.09 -3.48 -36.92
CA PHE A 89 -39.39 -2.06 -37.08
C PHE A 89 -40.31 -1.86 -38.29
N ALA A 90 -41.56 -1.47 -38.06
CA ALA A 90 -42.48 -1.09 -39.12
C ALA A 90 -42.56 0.43 -39.26
N ASN A 91 -42.95 0.92 -40.43
CA ASN A 91 -43.12 2.36 -40.67
C ASN A 91 -44.05 3.02 -39.62
N ALA A 92 -43.72 4.26 -39.25
CA ALA A 92 -44.63 5.14 -38.53
C ALA A 92 -45.76 5.61 -39.45
N GLY A 93 -46.82 6.20 -38.86
CA GLY A 93 -48.01 6.62 -39.61
C GLY A 93 -47.76 7.66 -40.71
N PHE A 94 -46.62 8.35 -40.68
CA PHE A 94 -46.28 9.45 -41.60
C PHE A 94 -45.22 9.10 -42.65
N ASN A 95 -44.50 7.98 -42.54
CA ASN A 95 -43.34 7.65 -43.39
C ASN A 95 -43.46 6.30 -44.10
N GLY A 96 -44.66 5.76 -44.25
CA GLY A 96 -44.88 4.47 -44.92
C GLY A 96 -44.72 4.52 -46.45
N ARG A 97 -45.01 5.67 -47.08
CA ARG A 97 -44.90 5.81 -48.53
C ARG A 97 -43.48 6.21 -48.94
N VAL A 98 -42.87 5.43 -49.83
CA VAL A 98 -41.54 5.71 -50.38
C VAL A 98 -41.62 5.58 -51.90
N GLY A 99 -41.63 6.71 -52.61
CA GLY A 99 -41.64 6.73 -54.09
C GLY A 99 -40.33 6.17 -54.69
N PRO A 100 -40.30 5.85 -55.99
CA PRO A 100 -39.08 5.41 -56.69
C PRO A 100 -37.89 6.35 -56.44
N GLY A 101 -36.75 5.80 -56.03
CA GLY A 101 -35.55 6.55 -55.64
C GLY A 101 -35.66 7.32 -54.31
N GLY A 102 -36.82 7.26 -53.64
CA GLY A 102 -37.07 7.91 -52.36
C GLY A 102 -36.39 7.20 -51.20
N THR A 103 -36.18 7.94 -50.11
CA THR A 103 -35.57 7.44 -48.87
C THR A 103 -36.38 7.85 -47.64
N VAL A 104 -36.34 7.00 -46.63
CA VAL A 104 -36.87 7.27 -45.27
C VAL A 104 -35.91 6.68 -44.26
N ASP A 105 -35.87 7.24 -43.05
CA ASP A 105 -34.99 6.73 -42.00
C ASP A 105 -35.70 6.55 -40.66
N PHE A 106 -35.14 5.66 -39.84
CA PHE A 106 -35.50 5.51 -38.44
C PHE A 106 -34.26 5.27 -37.58
N GLY A 107 -34.39 5.49 -36.27
CA GLY A 107 -33.28 5.26 -35.34
C GLY A 107 -33.71 4.63 -34.04
N PHE A 108 -32.71 4.18 -33.28
CA PHE A 108 -32.90 3.46 -32.02
C PHE A 108 -31.65 3.54 -31.13
N THR A 109 -31.80 3.20 -29.86
CA THR A 109 -30.68 3.08 -28.90
C THR A 109 -30.53 1.64 -28.45
N VAL A 110 -29.31 1.15 -28.29
CA VAL A 110 -29.01 -0.21 -27.81
C VAL A 110 -28.24 -0.14 -26.49
N SER A 111 -28.65 -0.98 -25.54
CA SER A 111 -27.86 -1.35 -24.37
C SER A 111 -27.12 -2.64 -24.71
N GLY A 112 -25.79 -2.67 -24.56
CA GLY A 112 -24.90 -3.71 -25.08
C GLY A 112 -24.17 -3.30 -26.36
N VAL A 113 -23.04 -3.96 -26.65
CA VAL A 113 -22.13 -3.60 -27.78
C VAL A 113 -22.31 -4.46 -29.03
N GLY A 114 -23.24 -5.41 -29.00
CA GLY A 114 -23.52 -6.32 -30.10
C GLY A 114 -24.29 -5.65 -31.23
N LEU A 115 -23.90 -5.92 -32.48
CA LEU A 115 -24.40 -5.23 -33.67
C LEU A 115 -25.51 -6.04 -34.37
N PRO A 116 -26.36 -5.39 -35.19
CA PRO A 116 -27.43 -6.06 -35.95
C PRO A 116 -26.88 -7.14 -36.88
N THR A 117 -27.47 -8.33 -36.79
CA THR A 117 -27.23 -9.47 -37.70
C THR A 117 -28.53 -9.92 -38.33
N GLY A 118 -28.48 -10.66 -39.45
CA GLY A 118 -29.69 -11.21 -40.08
C GLY A 118 -30.72 -10.16 -40.52
N CYS A 119 -30.26 -8.96 -40.93
CA CYS A 119 -31.13 -7.85 -41.32
C CYS A 119 -31.91 -8.16 -42.60
N THR A 120 -33.22 -7.90 -42.59
CA THR A 120 -34.10 -7.98 -43.76
C THR A 120 -35.01 -6.76 -43.86
N VAL A 121 -35.26 -6.25 -45.07
CA VAL A 121 -36.30 -5.25 -45.39
C VAL A 121 -37.34 -5.86 -46.33
N GLY A 122 -38.61 -5.88 -45.91
CA GLY A 122 -39.68 -6.55 -46.69
C GLY A 122 -39.42 -8.03 -46.97
N GLY A 123 -38.62 -8.71 -46.13
CA GLY A 123 -38.20 -10.10 -46.29
C GLY A 123 -36.95 -10.32 -47.17
N VAL A 124 -36.37 -9.26 -47.74
CA VAL A 124 -35.12 -9.30 -48.54
C VAL A 124 -33.94 -8.91 -47.65
N PRO A 125 -32.76 -9.56 -47.74
CA PRO A 125 -31.58 -9.15 -46.97
C PRO A 125 -31.21 -7.68 -47.17
N CYS A 126 -30.91 -6.97 -46.07
CA CYS A 126 -30.40 -5.60 -46.10
C CYS A 126 -29.01 -5.55 -46.74
N GLU A 127 -28.66 -4.44 -47.39
CA GLU A 127 -27.29 -4.23 -47.88
C GLU A 127 -26.41 -3.62 -46.78
N GLY A 128 -25.26 -4.24 -46.51
CA GLY A 128 -24.35 -3.83 -45.45
C GLY A 128 -24.65 -4.48 -44.09
N GLY A 129 -24.19 -5.72 -43.89
CA GLY A 129 -24.11 -6.34 -42.57
C GLY A 129 -23.21 -5.54 -41.63
N GLY A 130 -23.53 -5.53 -40.33
CA GLY A 130 -22.76 -4.78 -39.33
C GLY A 130 -21.25 -5.10 -39.35
N PRO A 131 -20.40 -4.23 -38.75
CA PRO A 131 -18.97 -4.45 -38.65
C PRO A 131 -18.64 -5.89 -38.26
N ALA A 132 -17.77 -6.52 -39.05
CA ALA A 132 -17.28 -7.86 -38.74
C ALA A 132 -16.66 -7.87 -37.33
N PRO A 133 -16.75 -8.99 -36.59
CA PRO A 133 -16.04 -9.14 -35.33
C PRO A 133 -14.56 -8.81 -35.54
N ASP A 134 -14.02 -7.97 -34.66
CA ASP A 134 -12.60 -7.65 -34.68
C ASP A 134 -11.78 -8.91 -34.38
N THR A 135 -10.99 -9.31 -35.38
CA THR A 135 -10.09 -10.46 -35.34
C THR A 135 -8.64 -10.06 -35.54
N ALA A 136 -8.37 -8.76 -35.71
CA ALA A 136 -7.02 -8.25 -35.85
C ALA A 136 -6.39 -8.18 -34.47
N ALA A 137 -5.17 -8.70 -34.35
CA ALA A 137 -4.40 -8.52 -33.12
C ALA A 137 -3.64 -7.19 -33.18
N PRO A 138 -3.42 -6.54 -32.03
CA PRO A 138 -2.55 -5.39 -31.96
C PRO A 138 -1.15 -5.67 -32.52
N THR A 139 -0.44 -4.62 -32.93
CA THR A 139 0.98 -4.76 -33.28
C THR A 139 1.80 -5.16 -32.06
N VAL A 140 2.98 -5.74 -32.32
CA VAL A 140 3.96 -6.01 -31.26
C VAL A 140 4.37 -4.70 -30.59
N PRO A 141 4.40 -4.60 -29.24
CA PRO A 141 4.87 -3.41 -28.55
C PRO A 141 6.32 -3.09 -28.91
N GLY A 142 6.68 -1.80 -28.88
CA GLY A 142 8.07 -1.38 -29.04
C GLY A 142 8.98 -2.03 -28.00
N GLY A 143 10.28 -2.16 -28.31
CA GLY A 143 11.24 -2.85 -27.44
C GLY A 143 11.22 -2.31 -26.00
N PRO A 144 11.02 -3.18 -24.98
CA PRO A 144 11.02 -2.74 -23.59
C PRO A 144 12.44 -2.36 -23.15
N ARG A 145 12.52 -1.36 -22.27
CA ARG A 145 13.76 -0.90 -21.64
C ARG A 145 13.58 -0.83 -20.13
N VAL A 146 14.67 -1.08 -19.39
CA VAL A 146 14.71 -0.96 -17.94
C VAL A 146 14.78 0.52 -17.55
N THR A 147 13.90 0.96 -16.66
CA THR A 147 13.87 2.33 -16.13
C THR A 147 14.23 2.41 -14.65
N GLY A 148 14.24 1.28 -13.94
CA GLY A 148 14.65 1.19 -12.54
C GLY A 148 14.87 -0.25 -12.09
N VAL A 149 15.80 -0.44 -11.14
CA VAL A 149 16.10 -1.74 -10.51
C VAL A 149 16.23 -1.57 -8.99
N THR A 150 15.66 -2.51 -8.25
CA THR A 150 15.91 -2.69 -6.80
C THR A 150 16.36 -4.13 -6.53
N ALA A 151 16.55 -4.50 -5.27
CA ALA A 151 16.81 -5.89 -4.90
C ALA A 151 15.59 -6.81 -5.14
N GLY A 152 14.37 -6.26 -5.14
CA GLY A 152 13.13 -7.03 -5.24
C GLY A 152 12.23 -6.69 -6.43
N SER A 153 12.62 -5.74 -7.28
CA SER A 153 11.78 -5.25 -8.38
C SER A 153 12.57 -4.73 -9.59
N VAL A 154 11.89 -4.72 -10.74
CA VAL A 154 12.35 -4.13 -12.01
C VAL A 154 11.22 -3.29 -12.60
N SER A 155 11.52 -2.04 -12.95
CA SER A 155 10.60 -1.14 -13.67
C SER A 155 10.96 -1.10 -15.16
N LEU A 156 9.94 -1.19 -16.01
CA LEU A 156 10.06 -1.26 -17.47
C LEU A 156 9.20 -0.18 -18.14
N ALA A 157 9.65 0.28 -19.29
CA ALA A 157 8.87 1.11 -20.22
C ALA A 157 9.08 0.64 -21.67
N TRP A 158 8.08 0.80 -22.53
CA TRP A 158 8.10 0.32 -23.92
C TRP A 158 7.42 1.30 -24.88
N GLY A 159 7.48 1.03 -26.18
CA GLY A 159 6.75 1.77 -27.21
C GLY A 159 5.32 1.25 -27.38
N ALA A 160 4.36 2.14 -27.64
CA ALA A 160 2.95 1.76 -27.81
C ALA A 160 2.74 0.85 -29.03
N SER A 161 1.77 -0.06 -28.92
CA SER A 161 1.19 -0.80 -30.04
C SER A 161 0.10 0.02 -30.73
N ILE A 162 -0.17 -0.30 -31.98
CA ILE A 162 -1.35 0.17 -32.72
C ILE A 162 -2.27 -1.01 -33.02
N ASP A 163 -3.54 -0.71 -33.19
CA ASP A 163 -4.61 -1.66 -33.47
C ASP A 163 -5.65 -0.95 -34.35
N ASP A 164 -6.46 -1.67 -35.11
CA ASP A 164 -7.50 -1.08 -35.96
C ASP A 164 -8.71 -0.59 -35.15
N VAL A 165 -8.93 -1.12 -33.94
CA VAL A 165 -9.93 -0.63 -32.99
C VAL A 165 -9.29 0.08 -31.79
N ALA A 166 -8.63 -0.66 -30.89
CA ALA A 166 -7.97 -0.09 -29.71
C ALA A 166 -7.17 -1.13 -28.91
N VAL A 167 -5.97 -0.75 -28.48
CA VAL A 167 -5.21 -1.46 -27.45
C VAL A 167 -5.76 -1.11 -26.07
N THR A 168 -6.13 -2.10 -25.25
CA THR A 168 -6.71 -1.89 -23.92
C THR A 168 -5.79 -2.29 -22.77
N GLU A 169 -4.87 -3.22 -23.00
CA GLU A 169 -3.97 -3.76 -21.97
C GLU A 169 -2.60 -4.13 -22.56
N TYR A 170 -1.55 -3.91 -21.76
CA TYR A 170 -0.24 -4.54 -21.94
C TYR A 170 0.02 -5.55 -20.83
N GLN A 171 0.56 -6.70 -21.20
CA GLN A 171 0.93 -7.76 -20.28
C GLN A 171 2.45 -7.94 -20.30
N VAL A 172 3.10 -7.84 -19.15
CA VAL A 172 4.52 -8.14 -18.97
C VAL A 172 4.66 -9.62 -18.63
N LEU A 173 5.46 -10.33 -19.40
CA LEU A 173 5.67 -11.77 -19.24
C LEU A 173 7.08 -12.08 -18.74
N ARG A 174 7.19 -13.13 -17.93
CA ARG A 174 8.44 -13.82 -17.60
C ARG A 174 8.32 -15.26 -18.09
N GLY A 175 8.97 -15.56 -19.22
CA GLY A 175 8.66 -16.76 -19.99
C GLY A 175 7.26 -16.65 -20.58
N THR A 176 6.35 -17.54 -20.18
CA THR A 176 4.94 -17.53 -20.63
C THR A 176 3.97 -16.99 -19.57
N THR A 177 4.45 -16.73 -18.35
CA THR A 177 3.62 -16.27 -17.23
C THR A 177 3.50 -14.75 -17.23
N VAL A 178 2.27 -14.23 -17.15
CA VAL A 178 2.02 -12.80 -16.92
C VAL A 178 2.39 -12.45 -15.48
N VAL A 179 3.35 -11.53 -15.31
CA VAL A 179 3.86 -11.09 -14.00
C VAL A 179 3.43 -9.67 -13.64
N ALA A 180 2.94 -8.91 -14.60
CA ALA A 180 2.29 -7.61 -14.40
C ALA A 180 1.39 -7.27 -15.60
N SER A 181 0.36 -6.46 -15.38
CA SER A 181 -0.47 -5.84 -16.43
C SER A 181 -0.53 -4.34 -16.25
N ALA A 182 -0.67 -3.59 -17.35
CA ALA A 182 -0.82 -2.13 -17.33
C ALA A 182 -1.65 -1.64 -18.52
N SER A 183 -2.43 -0.56 -18.32
CA SER A 183 -3.06 0.17 -19.44
C SER A 183 -2.13 1.22 -20.06
N ALA A 184 -1.04 1.58 -19.37
CA ALA A 184 0.00 2.48 -19.85
C ALA A 184 1.20 1.73 -20.45
N THR A 185 2.13 2.44 -21.08
CA THR A 185 3.36 1.88 -21.67
C THR A 185 4.51 1.70 -20.66
N ALA A 186 4.17 1.44 -19.40
CA ALA A 186 5.11 1.19 -18.32
C ALA A 186 4.49 0.29 -17.23
N ALA A 187 5.33 -0.53 -16.59
CA ALA A 187 4.95 -1.36 -15.44
C ALA A 187 6.14 -1.68 -14.55
N THR A 188 5.87 -2.06 -13.30
CA THR A 188 6.88 -2.56 -12.36
C THR A 188 6.57 -4.00 -11.97
N VAL A 189 7.57 -4.88 -12.09
CA VAL A 189 7.48 -6.28 -11.66
C VAL A 189 8.16 -6.40 -10.29
N GLY A 190 7.39 -6.79 -9.27
CA GLY A 190 7.88 -7.03 -7.90
C GLY A 190 8.05 -8.51 -7.56
N GLY A 191 8.42 -8.81 -6.32
CA GLY A 191 8.56 -10.19 -5.82
C GLY A 191 9.73 -10.97 -6.46
N LEU A 192 10.75 -10.25 -6.91
CA LEU A 192 11.95 -10.82 -7.53
C LEU A 192 13.01 -11.13 -6.47
N LEU A 193 13.87 -12.11 -6.76
CA LEU A 193 15.02 -12.43 -5.93
C LEU A 193 16.15 -11.42 -6.19
N PRO A 194 16.91 -11.02 -5.16
CA PRO A 194 18.07 -10.14 -5.35
C PRO A 194 19.20 -10.78 -6.17
N GLY A 195 20.03 -9.95 -6.81
CA GLY A 195 21.18 -10.38 -7.61
C GLY A 195 20.86 -11.35 -8.74
N THR A 196 19.60 -11.43 -9.17
CA THR A 196 19.10 -12.45 -10.08
C THR A 196 18.76 -11.81 -11.42
N ALA A 197 19.27 -12.41 -12.50
CA ALA A 197 18.94 -11.99 -13.86
C ALA A 197 17.54 -12.49 -14.24
N TYR A 198 16.70 -11.57 -14.70
CA TYR A 198 15.37 -11.83 -15.24
C TYR A 198 15.28 -11.38 -16.69
N ALA A 199 14.47 -12.11 -17.46
CA ALA A 199 14.15 -11.79 -18.84
C ALA A 199 12.65 -11.52 -18.94
N PHE A 200 12.30 -10.37 -19.53
CA PHE A 200 10.92 -9.92 -19.68
C PHE A 200 10.59 -9.66 -21.15
N THR A 201 9.35 -9.93 -21.51
CA THR A 201 8.72 -9.49 -22.77
C THR A 201 7.42 -8.78 -22.46
N VAL A 202 6.90 -8.02 -23.43
CA VAL A 202 5.61 -7.33 -23.30
C VAL A 202 4.75 -7.68 -24.52
N ARG A 203 3.47 -7.97 -24.33
CA ARG A 203 2.49 -8.08 -25.41
C ARG A 203 1.31 -7.15 -25.17
N ALA A 204 0.62 -6.78 -26.24
CA ALA A 204 -0.59 -5.96 -26.21
C ALA A 204 -1.83 -6.84 -26.38
N ARG A 205 -2.95 -6.36 -25.84
CA ARG A 205 -4.27 -6.97 -25.95
C ARG A 205 -5.32 -5.89 -26.23
N ASP A 206 -6.24 -6.19 -27.14
CA ASP A 206 -7.35 -5.30 -27.51
C ASP A 206 -8.62 -5.58 -26.66
N ALA A 207 -9.73 -4.92 -27.01
CA ALA A 207 -11.02 -5.11 -26.37
C ALA A 207 -11.72 -6.43 -26.76
N ALA A 208 -11.47 -6.96 -27.96
CA ALA A 208 -12.01 -8.23 -28.45
C ALA A 208 -11.30 -9.46 -27.85
N GLY A 209 -10.15 -9.24 -27.21
CA GLY A 209 -9.33 -10.25 -26.57
C GLY A 209 -8.21 -10.79 -27.45
N ASN A 210 -7.97 -10.25 -28.66
CA ASN A 210 -6.85 -10.66 -29.47
C ASN A 210 -5.54 -10.18 -28.82
N VAL A 211 -4.49 -10.99 -28.94
CA VAL A 211 -3.19 -10.74 -28.31
C VAL A 211 -2.09 -10.69 -29.36
N SER A 212 -1.22 -9.69 -29.25
CA SER A 212 -0.07 -9.58 -30.14
C SER A 212 1.01 -10.62 -29.82
N ALA A 213 1.93 -10.80 -30.76
CA ALA A 213 3.17 -11.52 -30.45
C ALA A 213 3.99 -10.74 -29.39
N PRO A 214 4.77 -11.42 -28.52
CA PRO A 214 5.61 -10.74 -27.54
C PRO A 214 6.68 -9.88 -28.19
N SER A 215 7.04 -8.77 -27.53
CA SER A 215 8.15 -7.92 -27.91
C SER A 215 9.52 -8.60 -27.77
N ALA A 216 10.57 -7.91 -28.22
CA ALA A 216 11.94 -8.33 -27.96
C ALA A 216 12.21 -8.45 -26.45
N VAL A 217 13.03 -9.43 -26.08
CA VAL A 217 13.40 -9.68 -24.69
C VAL A 217 14.23 -8.53 -24.14
N VAL A 218 13.89 -8.03 -22.96
CA VAL A 218 14.76 -7.19 -22.14
C VAL A 218 15.25 -7.99 -20.93
N THR A 219 16.55 -7.94 -20.68
CA THR A 219 17.16 -8.54 -19.49
C THR A 219 17.44 -7.47 -18.45
N ALA A 220 17.11 -7.77 -17.20
CA ALA A 220 17.43 -6.93 -16.05
C ALA A 220 17.95 -7.82 -14.92
N THR A 221 19.04 -7.41 -14.28
CA THR A 221 19.51 -8.06 -13.05
C THR A 221 19.06 -7.20 -11.88
N THR A 222 18.33 -7.79 -10.93
CA THR A 222 17.99 -7.10 -9.68
C THR A 222 19.29 -6.73 -8.95
N ALA A 223 19.26 -5.64 -8.20
CA ALA A 223 20.40 -5.28 -7.36
C ALA A 223 20.72 -6.44 -6.41
N ALA A 224 22.00 -6.62 -6.07
CA ALA A 224 22.36 -7.56 -5.02
C ALA A 224 21.63 -7.18 -3.71
N GLY A 225 21.14 -8.18 -2.96
CA GLY A 225 20.73 -7.95 -1.58
C GLY A 225 21.94 -7.42 -0.82
N GLY A 226 21.77 -6.42 0.04
CA GLY A 226 22.92 -5.65 0.53
C GLY A 226 23.98 -6.56 1.15
N SER A 227 25.23 -6.36 0.72
CA SER A 227 26.39 -7.16 1.12
C SER A 227 26.48 -7.32 2.63
N THR A 228 26.98 -8.47 3.12
CA THR A 228 27.40 -8.56 4.52
C THR A 228 28.78 -7.94 4.71
N VAL A 229 28.94 -7.08 5.70
CA VAL A 229 30.22 -6.53 6.16
C VAL A 229 30.49 -7.08 7.56
N ASP A 230 31.50 -7.94 7.66
CA ASP A 230 31.95 -8.48 8.94
C ASP A 230 32.89 -7.47 9.61
N VAL A 231 32.65 -7.16 10.89
CA VAL A 231 33.48 -6.24 11.67
C VAL A 231 33.88 -6.88 13.01
N SER A 232 35.15 -6.75 13.37
CA SER A 232 35.72 -7.30 14.61
C SER A 232 36.43 -6.25 15.48
N THR A 233 36.38 -4.98 15.09
CA THR A 233 37.01 -3.87 15.79
C THR A 233 36.08 -2.66 15.86
N ALA A 234 36.26 -1.80 16.87
CA ALA A 234 35.48 -0.55 17.03
C ALA A 234 35.62 0.37 15.81
N VAL A 235 36.85 0.58 15.31
CA VAL A 235 37.11 1.39 14.12
C VAL A 235 36.45 0.79 12.87
N GLY A 236 36.48 -0.54 12.73
CA GLY A 236 35.81 -1.24 11.63
C GLY A 236 34.29 -1.07 11.68
N LEU A 237 33.70 -1.15 12.88
CA LEU A 237 32.28 -0.88 13.09
C LEU A 237 31.94 0.58 12.74
N GLN A 238 32.68 1.55 13.25
CA GLN A 238 32.47 2.97 12.94
C GLN A 238 32.50 3.24 11.43
N ALA A 239 33.49 2.68 10.73
CA ALA A 239 33.60 2.79 9.27
C ALA A 239 32.41 2.14 8.56
N ALA A 240 31.97 0.95 9.00
CA ALA A 240 30.83 0.25 8.41
C ALA A 240 29.52 1.02 8.61
N LEU A 241 29.26 1.57 9.80
CA LEU A 241 28.06 2.38 10.06
C LEU A 241 28.05 3.66 9.21
N ALA A 242 29.20 4.33 9.06
CA ALA A 242 29.31 5.55 8.23
C ALA A 242 29.10 5.29 6.72
N ALA A 243 29.47 4.09 6.26
CA ALA A 243 29.37 3.65 4.87
C ALA A 243 28.10 2.84 4.57
N ALA A 244 27.19 2.70 5.55
CA ALA A 244 26.03 1.82 5.42
C ALA A 244 25.13 2.19 4.23
N VAL A 245 24.64 1.17 3.52
CA VAL A 245 23.70 1.31 2.40
C VAL A 245 22.44 0.45 2.61
N PRO A 246 21.27 0.86 2.08
CA PRO A 246 20.02 0.08 2.20
C PRO A 246 20.18 -1.40 1.83
N GLY A 247 19.64 -2.28 2.67
CA GLY A 247 19.69 -3.73 2.53
C GLY A 247 20.97 -4.39 3.06
N GLN A 248 21.99 -3.61 3.45
CA GLN A 248 23.26 -4.14 3.92
C GLN A 248 23.12 -4.79 5.30
N THR A 249 23.93 -5.83 5.56
CA THR A 249 24.09 -6.38 6.91
C THR A 249 25.50 -6.07 7.42
N ILE A 250 25.61 -5.45 8.58
CA ILE A 250 26.86 -5.27 9.32
C ILE A 250 26.83 -6.30 10.44
N ARG A 251 27.77 -7.25 10.41
CA ARG A 251 27.82 -8.37 11.36
C ARG A 251 29.01 -8.21 12.30
N LEU A 252 28.71 -8.03 13.58
CA LEU A 252 29.66 -7.98 14.67
C LEU A 252 30.19 -9.38 14.97
N ALA A 253 31.51 -9.52 15.08
CA ALA A 253 32.12 -10.63 15.79
C ALA A 253 31.91 -10.47 17.31
N ALA A 254 32.02 -11.57 18.07
CA ALA A 254 32.11 -11.50 19.52
C ALA A 254 33.31 -10.64 19.94
N GLY A 255 33.15 -9.82 20.97
CA GLY A 255 34.19 -8.92 21.46
C GLY A 255 33.64 -7.60 21.97
N VAL A 256 34.52 -6.81 22.59
CA VAL A 256 34.17 -5.49 23.12
C VAL A 256 34.60 -4.41 22.14
N TYR A 257 33.66 -3.56 21.75
CA TYR A 257 33.83 -2.42 20.87
C TYR A 257 33.71 -1.17 21.73
N ARG A 258 34.84 -0.53 22.05
CA ARG A 258 34.86 0.73 22.82
C ARG A 258 34.92 1.94 21.88
N GLY A 259 33.98 2.86 22.01
CA GLY A 259 33.96 4.13 21.29
C GLY A 259 32.55 4.66 21.05
N SER A 260 32.48 5.79 20.32
CA SER A 260 31.21 6.36 19.89
C SER A 260 30.71 5.69 18.61
N PHE A 261 29.47 5.21 18.62
CA PHE A 261 28.82 4.54 17.49
C PHE A 261 27.57 5.31 17.05
N VAL A 262 27.65 5.91 15.87
CA VAL A 262 26.57 6.75 15.33
C VAL A 262 26.15 6.26 13.96
N ILE A 263 24.85 6.14 13.77
CA ILE A 263 24.18 5.75 12.54
C ILE A 263 23.45 6.98 11.99
N THR A 264 23.88 7.44 10.82
CA THR A 264 23.29 8.58 10.09
C THR A 264 22.85 8.24 8.68
N ARG A 265 22.97 6.96 8.28
CA ARG A 265 22.58 6.46 6.97
C ARG A 265 21.23 5.76 7.07
N PRO A 266 20.18 6.19 6.34
CA PRO A 266 18.88 5.53 6.38
C PRO A 266 18.90 4.20 5.61
N GLY A 267 18.11 3.23 6.10
CA GLY A 267 17.65 2.11 5.28
C GLY A 267 16.43 2.48 4.44
N LYS A 268 15.74 1.48 3.90
CA LYS A 268 14.46 1.63 3.21
C LYS A 268 13.44 0.61 3.71
N ALA A 269 12.16 0.89 3.57
CA ALA A 269 11.09 -0.05 3.93
C ALA A 269 11.23 -1.42 3.25
N ASP A 270 11.68 -1.45 1.99
CA ASP A 270 11.92 -2.67 1.20
C ASP A 270 13.37 -3.18 1.27
N ALA A 271 14.26 -2.44 1.94
CA ALA A 271 15.68 -2.77 2.09
C ALA A 271 16.24 -2.15 3.38
N PRO A 272 15.82 -2.63 4.57
CA PRO A 272 16.34 -2.13 5.84
C PRO A 272 17.83 -2.47 5.97
N VAL A 273 18.59 -1.63 6.69
CA VAL A 273 19.97 -1.97 7.05
C VAL A 273 19.95 -2.77 8.34
N THR A 274 20.78 -3.80 8.46
CA THR A 274 20.84 -4.65 9.66
C THR A 274 22.19 -4.53 10.34
N LEU A 275 22.22 -4.16 11.63
CA LEU A 275 23.36 -4.36 12.52
C LEU A 275 23.08 -5.59 13.39
N THR A 276 23.91 -6.61 13.32
CA THR A 276 23.68 -7.87 14.04
C THR A 276 24.93 -8.41 14.69
N GLY A 277 24.80 -9.05 15.84
CA GLY A 277 25.90 -9.72 16.53
C GLY A 277 25.40 -10.75 17.54
N PRO A 278 26.29 -11.61 18.03
CA PRO A 278 25.99 -12.41 19.22
C PRO A 278 25.92 -11.51 20.47
N VAL A 279 25.36 -12.04 21.57
CA VAL A 279 25.22 -11.28 22.83
C VAL A 279 26.56 -10.84 23.42
N ASP A 280 27.64 -11.55 23.14
CA ASP A 280 29.01 -11.20 23.53
C ASP A 280 29.73 -10.27 22.56
N ALA A 281 29.04 -9.75 21.53
CA ALA A 281 29.41 -8.51 20.86
C ALA A 281 28.90 -7.32 21.68
N VAL A 282 29.80 -6.61 22.36
CA VAL A 282 29.46 -5.61 23.38
C VAL A 282 29.90 -4.22 22.91
N LEU A 283 28.93 -3.32 22.71
CA LEU A 283 29.19 -1.90 22.47
C LEU A 283 29.32 -1.17 23.81
N VAL A 284 30.42 -0.45 23.98
CA VAL A 284 30.73 0.33 25.17
C VAL A 284 31.09 1.76 24.76
N ASN A 285 30.52 2.73 25.46
CA ASN A 285 30.89 4.13 25.31
C ASN A 285 31.12 4.78 26.68
N ASP A 286 32.30 4.49 27.24
CA ASP A 286 32.83 4.99 28.51
C ASP A 286 33.72 6.24 28.34
N GLY A 287 33.70 6.86 27.15
CA GLY A 287 34.45 8.07 26.84
C GLY A 287 33.94 9.28 27.64
N PRO A 288 34.76 10.35 27.78
CA PRO A 288 34.29 11.55 28.45
C PRO A 288 33.13 12.15 27.65
N SER A 289 31.90 11.97 28.15
CA SER A 289 30.77 12.75 27.67
C SER A 289 31.08 14.20 28.01
N GLY A 290 31.53 14.98 27.02
CA GLY A 290 31.76 16.41 27.23
C GLY A 290 30.48 17.11 27.71
N ALA A 291 30.56 18.40 28.05
CA ALA A 291 29.35 19.20 28.16
C ALA A 291 28.68 19.23 26.78
N GLY A 292 27.75 18.31 26.55
CA GLY A 292 27.02 18.20 25.30
C GLY A 292 26.28 19.51 25.02
N PRO A 293 26.13 19.90 23.76
CA PRO A 293 25.25 21.03 23.44
C PRO A 293 23.85 20.73 23.99
N GLY A 294 23.11 21.78 24.38
CA GLY A 294 21.77 21.60 24.97
C GLY A 294 20.83 20.75 24.11
N CYS A 295 21.05 20.76 22.79
CA CYS A 295 20.40 19.88 21.82
C CYS A 295 21.43 19.09 21.01
N PRO A 296 21.77 17.87 21.45
CA PRO A 296 22.79 17.06 20.79
C PRO A 296 22.34 16.62 19.40
N VAL A 297 23.20 16.90 18.42
CA VAL A 297 23.17 16.35 17.07
C VAL A 297 24.54 15.74 16.75
N PRO A 298 24.63 14.68 15.91
CA PRO A 298 25.91 14.08 15.56
C PRO A 298 26.87 15.12 15.00
N THR A 299 27.98 15.32 15.71
CA THR A 299 28.97 16.33 15.36
C THR A 299 30.33 15.64 15.27
N PRO A 300 31.08 15.78 14.16
CA PRO A 300 32.40 15.18 14.03
C PRO A 300 33.32 15.57 15.19
N GLY A 301 33.97 14.58 15.81
CA GLY A 301 34.89 14.81 16.93
C GLY A 301 34.22 15.04 18.29
N TRP A 302 32.89 14.99 18.37
CA TRP A 302 32.15 15.05 19.62
C TRP A 302 31.59 13.66 19.99
N ASP A 303 31.65 13.34 21.28
CA ASP A 303 31.09 12.10 21.82
C ASP A 303 29.86 12.40 22.68
N SER A 304 28.75 11.76 22.33
CA SER A 304 27.49 11.84 23.07
C SER A 304 27.49 11.05 24.38
N GLY A 305 28.41 10.08 24.51
CA GLY A 305 28.37 9.05 25.55
C GLY A 305 27.28 8.00 25.32
N TYR A 306 26.58 8.00 24.18
CA TYR A 306 25.55 7.00 23.88
C TYR A 306 26.20 5.72 23.38
N GLY A 307 25.71 4.56 23.83
CA GLY A 307 26.24 3.27 23.40
C GLY A 307 25.96 2.99 21.92
N LEU A 308 24.81 3.42 21.41
CA LEU A 308 24.50 3.46 19.99
C LEU A 308 23.48 4.57 19.69
N TRP A 309 23.76 5.41 18.70
CA TRP A 309 22.88 6.52 18.34
C TRP A 309 22.44 6.47 16.88
N LEU A 310 21.13 6.36 16.65
CA LEU A 310 20.52 6.54 15.34
C LEU A 310 20.00 7.97 15.25
N HIS A 311 20.40 8.71 14.22
CA HIS A 311 19.98 10.08 14.02
C HIS A 311 19.64 10.32 12.55
N ASP A 312 18.37 10.64 12.26
CA ASP A 312 17.83 10.75 10.90
C ASP A 312 18.05 9.46 10.07
N ALA A 313 17.98 8.30 10.72
CA ALA A 313 18.32 7.00 10.13
C ALA A 313 17.19 5.97 10.30
N PRO A 314 16.03 6.16 9.62
CA PRO A 314 14.94 5.19 9.65
C PRO A 314 15.32 3.83 9.02
N HIS A 315 14.49 2.82 9.27
CA HIS A 315 14.56 1.47 8.69
C HIS A 315 15.85 0.70 9.01
N TRP A 316 16.19 0.62 10.29
CA TRP A 316 17.28 -0.21 10.80
C TRP A 316 16.77 -1.40 11.59
N ASN A 317 17.42 -2.55 11.44
CA ASN A 317 17.28 -3.72 12.30
C ASN A 317 18.53 -3.83 13.19
N LEU A 318 18.37 -3.78 14.50
CA LEU A 318 19.41 -3.95 15.50
C LEU A 318 19.18 -5.28 16.22
N VAL A 319 20.10 -6.24 16.08
CA VAL A 319 19.78 -7.64 16.40
C VAL A 319 20.88 -8.33 17.21
N GLY A 320 20.56 -8.74 18.44
CA GLY A 320 21.30 -9.76 19.19
C GLY A 320 22.46 -9.31 20.09
N PHE A 321 23.02 -8.11 19.88
CA PHE A 321 24.23 -7.64 20.56
C PHE A 321 23.93 -6.97 21.92
N THR A 322 24.99 -6.68 22.68
CA THR A 322 24.90 -5.98 23.98
C THR A 322 25.35 -4.52 23.86
N VAL A 323 24.69 -3.62 24.61
CA VAL A 323 25.11 -2.24 24.86
C VAL A 323 25.24 -2.04 26.37
N ARG A 324 26.39 -1.53 26.84
CA ARG A 324 26.61 -1.27 28.27
C ARG A 324 27.69 -0.22 28.51
N GLU A 325 27.86 0.17 29.78
CA GLU A 325 28.92 1.09 30.21
C GLU A 325 28.87 2.38 29.35
N SER A 326 27.69 3.01 29.31
CA SER A 326 27.45 4.21 28.52
C SER A 326 26.49 5.17 29.21
N LYS A 327 26.51 6.44 28.82
CA LYS A 327 25.62 7.45 29.40
C LYS A 327 24.15 7.08 29.19
N LYS A 328 23.80 6.78 27.95
CA LYS A 328 22.52 6.21 27.52
C LYS A 328 22.80 4.97 26.69
N GLY A 329 21.88 4.03 26.61
CA GLY A 329 22.06 2.82 25.79
C GLY A 329 21.89 3.12 24.30
N ILE A 330 20.72 2.79 23.76
CA ILE A 330 20.34 3.01 22.36
C ILE A 330 19.41 4.22 22.26
N VAL A 331 19.81 5.24 21.51
CA VAL A 331 18.99 6.43 21.26
C VAL A 331 18.61 6.46 19.79
N ALA A 332 17.32 6.60 19.50
CA ALA A 332 16.78 6.76 18.16
C ALA A 332 16.13 8.15 18.01
N ASP A 333 16.82 9.07 17.33
CA ASP A 333 16.34 10.40 16.99
C ASP A 333 15.87 10.44 15.53
N ASN A 334 14.60 10.78 15.30
CA ASN A 334 14.00 10.86 13.96
C ASN A 334 14.29 9.62 13.08
N SER A 335 14.28 8.45 13.70
CA SER A 335 14.72 7.18 13.12
C SER A 335 13.57 6.18 13.18
N HIS A 336 12.57 6.44 12.35
CA HIS A 336 11.33 5.66 12.25
C HIS A 336 11.58 4.22 11.82
N HIS A 337 10.63 3.32 12.11
CA HIS A 337 10.68 1.92 11.66
C HIS A 337 11.98 1.20 12.06
N THR A 338 12.54 1.55 13.21
CA THR A 338 13.67 0.85 13.79
C THR A 338 13.18 -0.39 14.52
N VAL A 339 13.75 -1.54 14.23
CA VAL A 339 13.50 -2.80 14.95
C VAL A 339 14.70 -3.09 15.82
N ILE A 340 14.49 -3.17 17.13
CA ILE A 340 15.47 -3.56 18.13
C ILE A 340 15.04 -4.93 18.68
N ASP A 341 15.81 -5.96 18.41
CA ASP A 341 15.41 -7.37 18.58
C ASP A 341 16.52 -8.16 19.31
N ARG A 342 16.17 -8.80 20.43
CA ARG A 342 17.09 -9.63 21.23
C ARG A 342 18.39 -8.92 21.63
N VAL A 343 18.34 -7.60 21.84
CA VAL A 343 19.51 -6.88 22.36
C VAL A 343 19.53 -6.95 23.89
N HIS A 344 20.71 -6.77 24.46
CA HIS A 344 20.89 -6.64 25.90
C HIS A 344 21.39 -5.24 26.20
N VAL A 345 20.66 -4.46 27.00
CA VAL A 345 21.11 -3.12 27.42
C VAL A 345 21.23 -3.10 28.92
N HIS A 346 22.43 -2.82 29.45
CA HIS A 346 22.61 -2.78 30.89
C HIS A 346 23.76 -1.92 31.37
N HIS A 347 23.76 -1.55 32.64
CA HIS A 347 24.81 -0.74 33.27
C HIS A 347 25.01 0.58 32.51
N VAL A 348 23.94 1.36 32.42
CA VAL A 348 23.94 2.69 31.81
C VAL A 348 23.63 3.76 32.85
N ASP A 349 24.18 4.94 32.63
CA ASP A 349 24.15 6.02 33.62
C ASP A 349 22.77 6.69 33.74
N GLU A 350 22.03 6.73 32.64
CA GLU A 350 20.66 7.23 32.47
C GLU A 350 19.79 6.12 31.82
N GLU A 351 18.99 6.43 30.79
CA GLU A 351 18.02 5.51 30.20
C GLU A 351 18.63 4.54 29.18
N ALA A 352 18.05 3.33 29.08
CA ALA A 352 18.56 2.29 28.22
C ALA A 352 18.14 2.42 26.75
N VAL A 353 16.85 2.60 26.45
CA VAL A 353 16.36 2.74 25.07
C VAL A 353 15.46 3.96 24.97
N HIS A 354 15.81 4.92 24.11
CA HIS A 354 15.05 6.16 23.96
C HIS A 354 14.61 6.36 22.52
N PHE A 355 13.30 6.33 22.27
CA PHE A 355 12.70 6.75 21.01
C PHE A 355 12.31 8.22 21.11
N ARG A 356 13.07 9.07 20.42
CA ARG A 356 13.02 10.52 20.54
C ARG A 356 12.89 11.18 19.17
N ARG A 357 12.53 12.45 19.16
CA ARG A 357 12.48 13.29 17.95
C ARG A 357 11.58 12.68 16.87
N SER A 358 10.39 12.30 17.31
CA SER A 358 9.35 11.66 16.52
C SER A 358 9.68 10.29 15.93
N SER A 359 10.64 9.55 16.48
CA SER A 359 10.93 8.16 16.05
C SER A 359 9.72 7.24 16.21
N ALA A 360 8.89 7.19 15.17
CA ALA A 360 7.61 6.49 15.15
C ALA A 360 7.72 5.08 14.56
N ASP A 361 6.67 4.28 14.77
CA ASP A 361 6.46 2.98 14.10
C ASP A 361 7.63 2.01 14.30
N SER A 362 8.36 2.16 15.41
CA SER A 362 9.51 1.35 15.79
C SER A 362 9.10 0.24 16.75
N VAL A 363 9.91 -0.81 16.84
CA VAL A 363 9.62 -1.99 17.66
C VAL A 363 10.84 -2.33 18.49
N LEU A 364 10.70 -2.38 19.81
CA LEU A 364 11.63 -3.03 20.73
C LEU A 364 11.03 -4.36 21.15
N ARG A 365 11.70 -5.47 20.82
CA ARG A 365 11.19 -6.81 21.14
C ARG A 365 12.22 -7.79 21.64
N ASP A 366 11.75 -8.78 22.40
CA ASP A 366 12.49 -9.96 22.84
C ASP A 366 13.86 -9.65 23.49
N SER A 367 14.00 -8.44 24.04
CA SER A 367 15.25 -7.87 24.54
C SER A 367 15.31 -7.90 26.06
N THR A 368 16.51 -7.79 26.62
CA THR A 368 16.73 -7.73 28.07
C THR A 368 17.33 -6.39 28.48
N ILE A 369 16.71 -5.71 29.46
CA ILE A 369 17.18 -4.41 29.97
C ILE A 369 17.28 -4.45 31.49
N SER A 370 18.41 -4.01 32.07
CA SER A 370 18.61 -4.00 33.53
C SER A 370 19.66 -2.97 33.95
N HIS A 371 19.75 -2.61 35.23
CA HIS A 371 20.83 -1.75 35.75
C HIS A 371 20.98 -0.41 34.99
N THR A 372 19.93 0.41 34.99
CA THR A 372 19.89 1.74 34.35
C THR A 372 19.89 2.83 35.43
N GLY A 373 20.22 4.07 35.07
CA GLY A 373 20.25 5.19 36.01
C GLY A 373 21.37 5.11 37.06
N LEU A 374 22.52 4.50 36.71
CA LEU A 374 23.62 4.31 37.65
C LEU A 374 24.25 5.62 38.13
N VAL A 375 24.12 6.71 37.37
CA VAL A 375 24.60 8.05 37.74
C VAL A 375 23.45 8.98 38.06
N GLN A 376 22.37 8.93 37.26
CA GLN A 376 21.20 9.76 37.46
C GLN A 376 19.93 8.90 37.62
N PRO A 377 19.63 8.44 38.85
CA PRO A 377 18.57 7.44 39.07
C PRO A 377 17.19 7.85 38.57
N GLY A 378 16.87 9.15 38.64
CA GLY A 378 15.61 9.70 38.14
C GLY A 378 15.51 9.86 36.62
N TYR A 379 16.56 9.52 35.86
CA TYR A 379 16.56 9.40 34.38
C TYR A 379 16.93 7.96 33.96
N GLY A 380 16.71 7.00 34.86
CA GLY A 380 17.12 5.61 34.67
C GLY A 380 16.05 4.74 34.05
N GLU A 381 15.23 5.25 33.13
CA GLU A 381 14.16 4.46 32.52
C GLU A 381 14.75 3.33 31.67
N ALA A 382 14.09 2.17 31.63
CA ALA A 382 14.53 1.12 30.70
C ALA A 382 14.13 1.47 29.26
N VAL A 383 12.91 1.98 29.06
CA VAL A 383 12.41 2.42 27.76
C VAL A 383 11.72 3.77 27.91
N TYR A 384 12.13 4.75 27.11
CA TYR A 384 11.61 6.11 27.10
C TYR A 384 10.99 6.42 25.74
N LEU A 385 9.69 6.69 25.70
CA LEU A 385 8.94 6.94 24.46
C LEU A 385 8.54 8.41 24.35
N GLY A 386 9.10 9.12 23.37
CA GLY A 386 8.90 10.55 23.16
C GLY A 386 9.80 11.41 24.02
N SER A 387 9.38 12.65 24.30
CA SER A 387 10.10 13.59 25.17
C SER A 387 9.10 14.29 26.08
N ALA A 388 9.52 14.61 27.31
CA ALA A 388 8.78 15.56 28.15
C ALA A 388 8.54 16.87 27.39
N GLY A 389 7.40 17.52 27.63
CA GLY A 389 6.99 18.75 26.94
C GLY A 389 7.98 19.90 27.09
N SER A 390 8.69 19.94 28.21
CA SER A 390 9.78 20.90 28.45
C SER A 390 10.96 20.75 27.49
N ASN A 391 11.12 19.57 26.87
CA ASN A 391 12.23 19.25 25.97
C ASN A 391 11.83 19.34 24.50
N TRP A 392 10.58 19.67 24.18
CA TRP A 392 10.10 19.78 22.79
C TRP A 392 10.75 20.91 22.00
N ALA A 393 11.25 21.97 22.64
CA ALA A 393 12.08 22.97 21.96
C ALA A 393 13.34 22.36 21.33
N CYS A 394 13.81 21.25 21.91
CA CYS A 394 15.04 20.57 21.54
C CYS A 394 14.80 19.36 20.63
N HIS A 395 13.83 18.55 21.00
CA HIS A 395 13.56 17.27 20.35
C HIS A 395 12.26 17.26 19.54
N GLY A 396 11.46 18.32 19.60
CA GLY A 396 10.26 18.42 18.79
C GLY A 396 10.58 18.68 17.32
N ASN A 397 10.01 17.87 16.43
CA ASN A 397 10.18 18.00 14.98
C ASN A 397 8.88 17.79 14.19
N SER A 398 7.82 17.31 14.83
CA SER A 398 6.51 17.10 14.21
C SER A 398 5.52 18.13 14.74
N GLY A 399 5.45 19.29 14.10
CA GLY A 399 4.68 20.42 14.63
C GLY A 399 5.26 20.98 15.94
N GLY A 400 6.57 20.83 16.14
CA GLY A 400 7.26 21.22 17.37
C GLY A 400 7.09 20.24 18.53
N VAL A 401 6.53 19.05 18.30
CA VAL A 401 6.32 18.00 19.31
C VAL A 401 7.19 16.80 18.98
N ASP A 402 7.65 16.10 20.02
CA ASP A 402 8.19 14.75 19.88
C ASP A 402 7.06 13.73 19.92
N ARG A 403 6.66 13.24 18.76
CA ARG A 403 5.47 12.40 18.62
C ARG A 403 5.74 10.94 18.97
N SER A 404 6.88 10.41 18.54
CA SER A 404 7.31 9.02 18.65
C SER A 404 6.13 8.02 18.65
N ASP A 405 5.21 8.21 17.71
CA ASP A 405 3.90 7.55 17.71
C ASP A 405 4.05 6.07 17.35
N ARG A 406 3.12 5.23 17.84
CA ARG A 406 2.99 3.82 17.44
C ARG A 406 4.24 2.97 17.68
N VAL A 407 5.08 3.38 18.62
CA VAL A 407 6.21 2.54 19.08
C VAL A 407 5.66 1.34 19.86
N GLN A 408 6.25 0.17 19.63
CA GLN A 408 5.84 -1.08 20.26
C GLN A 408 6.96 -1.64 21.14
N VAL A 409 6.62 -2.08 22.35
CA VAL A 409 7.50 -2.69 23.34
C VAL A 409 6.95 -4.10 23.64
N LEU A 410 7.57 -5.12 23.07
CA LEU A 410 6.99 -6.46 22.93
C LEU A 410 7.87 -7.57 23.52
N GLY A 411 7.37 -8.35 24.49
CA GLY A 411 8.05 -9.59 24.91
C GLY A 411 9.40 -9.40 25.60
N ASN A 412 9.69 -8.20 26.14
CA ASN A 412 10.98 -7.90 26.75
C ASN A 412 11.06 -8.37 28.22
N ARG A 413 12.29 -8.55 28.71
CA ARG A 413 12.60 -8.72 30.14
C ARG A 413 13.25 -7.46 30.67
N VAL A 414 12.62 -6.80 31.62
CA VAL A 414 13.08 -5.52 32.15
C VAL A 414 13.22 -5.59 33.67
N GLY A 415 14.36 -5.11 34.16
CA GLY A 415 14.79 -5.28 35.54
C GLY A 415 15.68 -6.53 35.74
N PRO A 416 16.29 -6.67 36.93
CA PRO A 416 16.25 -5.74 38.05
C PRO A 416 17.17 -4.52 37.86
N GLY A 417 17.18 -3.62 38.84
CA GLY A 417 18.12 -2.50 38.91
C GLY A 417 17.80 -1.36 37.94
N VAL A 418 16.57 -1.30 37.43
CA VAL A 418 16.09 -0.13 36.69
C VAL A 418 15.59 0.88 37.72
N THR A 419 16.22 2.06 37.77
CA THR A 419 16.00 3.01 38.88
C THR A 419 14.83 3.96 38.65
N ALA A 420 14.36 4.11 37.41
CA ALA A 420 13.12 4.80 37.08
C ALA A 420 12.11 3.82 36.43
N GLU A 421 11.04 4.31 35.79
CA GLU A 421 10.03 3.44 35.18
C GLU A 421 10.67 2.46 34.16
N HIS A 422 10.14 1.24 34.12
CA HIS A 422 10.56 0.28 33.08
C HIS A 422 10.14 0.77 31.69
N VAL A 423 8.97 1.38 31.57
CA VAL A 423 8.55 2.08 30.36
C VAL A 423 7.90 3.40 30.75
N ASP A 424 8.51 4.52 30.39
CA ASP A 424 7.89 5.84 30.51
C ASP A 424 7.40 6.31 29.14
N VAL A 425 6.09 6.42 29.02
CA VAL A 425 5.42 6.93 27.82
C VAL A 425 5.13 8.40 28.02
N LYS A 426 5.85 9.28 27.30
CA LYS A 426 5.67 10.72 27.44
C LYS A 426 4.45 11.24 26.69
N GLU A 427 4.02 12.40 27.14
CA GLU A 427 3.00 13.24 26.54
C GLU A 427 3.28 13.54 25.08
N GLY A 428 2.22 13.81 24.31
CA GLY A 428 2.33 14.07 22.88
C GLY A 428 2.50 12.82 22.02
N THR A 429 2.70 11.63 22.60
CA THR A 429 2.81 10.35 21.88
C THR A 429 1.49 9.56 21.81
N PHE A 430 1.28 8.83 20.70
CA PHE A 430 -0.02 8.21 20.38
C PHE A 430 0.10 6.76 19.90
N GLY A 431 -0.82 5.91 20.37
CA GLY A 431 -1.16 4.64 19.73
C GLY A 431 -0.09 3.54 19.78
N GLY A 432 0.82 3.58 20.77
CA GLY A 432 1.80 2.52 20.96
C GLY A 432 1.23 1.27 21.64
N VAL A 433 2.05 0.22 21.68
CA VAL A 433 1.68 -1.08 22.28
C VAL A 433 2.75 -1.52 23.25
N ILE A 434 2.36 -1.89 24.47
CA ILE A 434 3.24 -2.51 25.48
C ILE A 434 2.67 -3.88 25.77
N ARG A 435 3.27 -4.93 25.22
CA ARG A 435 2.68 -6.28 25.24
C ARG A 435 3.65 -7.36 25.66
N GLY A 436 3.20 -8.28 26.52
CA GLY A 436 3.91 -9.52 26.80
C GLY A 436 5.25 -9.33 27.54
N ASN A 437 5.52 -8.15 28.08
CA ASN A 437 6.77 -7.87 28.78
C ASN A 437 6.75 -8.42 30.20
N THR A 438 7.94 -8.69 30.74
CA THR A 438 8.15 -9.03 32.15
C THR A 438 8.90 -7.91 32.86
N PHE A 439 8.38 -7.49 34.00
CA PHE A 439 8.86 -6.35 34.79
C PHE A 439 9.27 -6.83 36.19
N ASP A 440 10.55 -6.72 36.51
CA ASP A 440 11.09 -6.91 37.86
C ASP A 440 11.40 -5.54 38.49
N GLY A 441 10.49 -5.07 39.33
CA GLY A 441 10.56 -3.73 39.93
C GLY A 441 11.61 -3.57 41.03
N THR A 442 12.43 -4.59 41.29
CA THR A 442 13.52 -4.48 42.27
C THR A 442 14.51 -3.40 41.83
N GLY A 443 14.74 -2.40 42.67
CA GLY A 443 15.69 -1.30 42.41
C GLY A 443 15.08 0.03 41.96
N LEU A 444 13.75 0.12 41.78
CA LEU A 444 13.06 1.40 41.54
C LEU A 444 13.41 2.41 42.64
N SER A 445 13.81 3.61 42.27
CA SER A 445 14.35 4.59 43.22
C SER A 445 13.28 5.50 43.85
N GLY A 446 12.18 5.75 43.15
CA GLY A 446 11.19 6.78 43.52
C GLY A 446 11.63 8.21 43.19
N GLN A 447 12.85 8.44 42.69
CA GLN A 447 13.28 9.77 42.25
C GLN A 447 12.46 10.22 41.04
N ASN A 448 12.18 11.52 40.94
CA ASN A 448 11.32 12.10 39.89
C ASN A 448 9.92 11.47 39.79
N SER A 449 9.42 10.89 40.88
CA SER A 449 8.15 10.13 40.94
C SER A 449 8.18 8.77 40.24
N ALA A 450 9.37 8.23 39.99
CA ALA A 450 9.51 6.93 39.37
C ALA A 450 9.25 5.78 40.35
N ASP A 451 7.97 5.49 40.55
CA ASP A 451 7.46 4.55 41.54
C ASP A 451 6.50 3.49 40.95
N SER A 452 6.51 3.31 39.63
CA SER A 452 5.73 2.28 38.93
C SER A 452 6.54 1.57 37.84
N TRP A 453 6.06 0.42 37.33
CA TRP A 453 6.71 -0.22 36.19
C TRP A 453 6.49 0.58 34.92
N VAL A 454 5.29 1.11 34.73
CA VAL A 454 4.93 1.83 33.51
C VAL A 454 4.10 3.06 33.85
N ASP A 455 4.56 4.23 33.42
CA ASP A 455 3.76 5.45 33.49
C ASP A 455 3.35 5.91 32.09
N VAL A 456 2.04 6.14 31.90
CA VAL A 456 1.44 6.46 30.61
C VAL A 456 0.90 7.89 30.58
N LYS A 457 1.69 8.78 29.98
CA LYS A 457 1.29 10.16 29.64
C LYS A 457 0.83 10.29 28.18
N GLY A 458 1.10 9.28 27.36
CA GLY A 458 0.63 9.18 25.97
C GLY A 458 -0.88 8.93 25.83
N VAL A 459 -1.34 8.88 24.58
CA VAL A 459 -2.76 8.76 24.21
C VAL A 459 -3.03 7.48 23.42
N GLY A 460 -4.06 6.72 23.78
CA GLY A 460 -4.52 5.58 22.96
C GLY A 460 -3.60 4.38 22.97
N TYR A 461 -2.78 4.19 24.01
CA TYR A 461 -1.88 3.04 24.14
C TYR A 461 -2.64 1.76 24.52
N THR A 462 -2.15 0.62 24.03
CA THR A 462 -2.61 -0.71 24.48
C THR A 462 -1.54 -1.36 25.35
N ILE A 463 -1.89 -1.71 26.58
CA ILE A 463 -1.03 -2.35 27.57
C ILE A 463 -1.61 -3.73 27.89
N GLU A 464 -1.02 -4.80 27.37
CA GLU A 464 -1.64 -6.12 27.48
C GLU A 464 -0.71 -7.32 27.66
N GLY A 465 -1.18 -8.32 28.41
CA GLY A 465 -0.45 -9.58 28.58
C GLY A 465 0.90 -9.44 29.30
N ASN A 466 1.16 -8.31 29.96
CA ASN A 466 2.42 -8.08 30.66
C ASN A 466 2.38 -8.73 32.05
N THR A 467 3.54 -9.11 32.59
CA THR A 467 3.69 -9.61 33.96
C THR A 467 4.63 -8.71 34.75
N GLY A 468 4.20 -8.21 35.90
CA GLY A 468 5.04 -7.40 36.78
C GLY A 468 5.12 -7.97 38.18
N VAL A 469 6.31 -7.94 38.77
CA VAL A 469 6.57 -8.30 40.16
C VAL A 469 7.37 -7.19 40.84
N PHE A 470 7.06 -6.93 42.10
CA PHE A 470 7.87 -6.08 42.95
C PHE A 470 8.33 -6.84 44.19
N ALA A 471 9.62 -6.70 44.49
CA ALA A 471 10.22 -7.09 45.74
C ALA A 471 11.17 -5.98 46.21
N PRO A 472 11.26 -5.70 47.51
CA PRO A 472 12.30 -4.82 48.04
C PRO A 472 13.71 -5.33 47.68
N PRO A 473 14.70 -4.43 47.49
CA PRO A 473 14.66 -2.99 47.77
C PRO A 473 14.02 -2.14 46.65
N GLY A 474 13.53 -0.97 47.02
CA GLY A 474 13.03 0.05 46.09
C GLY A 474 11.84 0.84 46.64
N THR A 475 11.48 1.91 45.95
CA THR A 475 10.25 2.69 46.17
C THR A 475 9.23 2.31 45.11
N PHE A 476 8.04 1.90 45.52
CA PHE A 476 7.00 1.42 44.60
C PHE A 476 5.62 1.79 45.10
N ALA A 477 4.85 2.48 44.26
CA ALA A 477 3.50 2.93 44.55
C ALA A 477 2.46 2.11 43.79
N ASN A 478 2.64 1.83 42.49
CA ASN A 478 1.62 1.18 41.65
C ASN A 478 2.27 0.34 40.54
N GLY A 479 1.53 -0.63 39.98
CA GLY A 479 2.03 -1.39 38.82
C GLY A 479 2.14 -0.54 37.56
N TYR A 480 1.03 0.11 37.21
CA TYR A 480 0.87 1.00 36.06
C TYR A 480 0.22 2.30 36.53
N GLU A 481 0.68 3.43 36.00
CA GLU A 481 0.08 4.74 36.23
C GLU A 481 -0.29 5.44 34.93
N THR A 482 -1.20 6.42 35.02
CA THR A 482 -1.40 7.41 33.98
C THR A 482 -1.21 8.80 34.53
N HIS A 483 -0.73 9.72 33.69
CA HIS A 483 -0.60 11.14 34.04
C HIS A 483 -1.05 12.04 32.90
N HIS A 484 -1.52 13.23 33.27
CA HIS A 484 -2.18 14.17 32.35
C HIS A 484 -1.48 15.54 32.37
N PRO A 485 -0.20 15.60 31.93
CA PRO A 485 0.53 16.85 31.87
C PRO A 485 -0.11 17.80 30.83
N VAL A 486 -0.14 19.08 31.17
CA VAL A 486 -0.63 20.14 30.28
C VAL A 486 0.50 20.52 29.32
N THR A 487 0.21 20.55 28.03
CA THR A 487 1.21 20.81 26.98
C THR A 487 0.74 21.89 26.01
N THR A 488 1.71 22.43 25.25
CA THR A 488 1.46 23.31 24.10
C THR A 488 2.22 22.74 22.89
N PRO A 489 1.54 22.34 21.80
CA PRO A 489 0.09 22.28 21.63
C PRO A 489 -0.61 21.35 22.63
N SER A 490 -1.90 21.60 22.86
CA SER A 490 -2.70 20.84 23.82
C SER A 490 -3.14 19.50 23.23
N PHE A 491 -3.01 18.44 24.04
CA PHE A 491 -3.47 17.09 23.74
C PHE A 491 -4.24 16.51 24.92
N THR A 492 -5.00 15.44 24.68
CA THR A 492 -5.63 14.63 25.73
C THR A 492 -4.63 13.66 26.36
N ASN A 493 -3.48 14.16 26.81
CA ASN A 493 -2.41 13.35 27.40
C ASN A 493 -2.95 12.46 28.54
N GLY A 494 -2.55 11.20 28.57
CA GLY A 494 -2.97 10.22 29.57
C GLY A 494 -4.33 9.56 29.30
N CYS A 495 -4.98 9.84 28.17
CA CYS A 495 -6.33 9.36 27.86
C CYS A 495 -6.39 8.25 26.80
N GLY A 496 -7.53 7.54 26.75
CA GLY A 496 -7.84 6.53 25.72
C GLY A 496 -7.02 5.25 25.81
N ASN A 497 -6.26 5.06 26.88
CA ASN A 497 -5.38 3.92 27.05
C ASN A 497 -6.17 2.69 27.55
N VAL A 498 -5.75 1.49 27.15
CA VAL A 498 -6.44 0.23 27.44
C VAL A 498 -5.51 -0.75 28.14
N TRP A 499 -5.97 -1.33 29.25
CA TRP A 499 -5.28 -2.40 29.96
C TRP A 499 -6.10 -3.68 29.93
N ARG A 500 -5.51 -4.80 29.50
CA ARG A 500 -6.13 -6.13 29.57
C ARG A 500 -5.10 -7.25 29.74
N ASP A 501 -5.51 -8.36 30.35
CA ASP A 501 -4.71 -9.58 30.46
C ASP A 501 -3.35 -9.42 31.17
N ASN A 502 -3.13 -8.33 31.91
CA ASN A 502 -1.89 -8.13 32.66
C ASN A 502 -1.94 -8.88 34.01
N ARG A 503 -0.78 -9.33 34.49
CA ARG A 503 -0.61 -9.99 35.79
C ARG A 503 0.35 -9.21 36.67
N SER A 504 -0.17 -8.71 37.79
CA SER A 504 0.60 -7.87 38.72
C SER A 504 0.75 -8.52 40.08
N ASP A 505 1.97 -8.53 40.60
CA ASP A 505 2.26 -8.83 41.99
C ASP A 505 2.98 -7.64 42.64
N LEU A 506 2.28 -6.91 43.51
CA LEU A 506 2.71 -5.60 44.00
C LEU A 506 3.57 -5.66 45.27
N GLY A 507 4.05 -6.84 45.64
CA GLY A 507 5.05 -6.96 46.71
C GLY A 507 4.51 -6.77 48.13
N GLY A 508 3.21 -6.51 48.31
CA GLY A 508 2.62 -6.12 49.59
C GLY A 508 2.73 -4.63 49.92
N VAL A 509 3.30 -3.82 49.01
CA VAL A 509 3.53 -2.38 49.23
C VAL A 509 2.83 -1.50 48.21
N GLY A 510 2.66 -1.96 46.96
CA GLY A 510 1.99 -1.19 45.93
C GLY A 510 0.47 -1.10 46.16
N GLN A 511 -0.10 0.07 45.90
CA GLN A 511 -1.51 0.40 46.13
C GLN A 511 -2.42 -0.26 45.10
N TYR A 512 -2.31 0.13 43.84
CA TYR A 512 -3.12 -0.38 42.74
C TYR A 512 -2.26 -1.09 41.69
N ALA A 513 -2.83 -2.10 41.03
CA ALA A 513 -2.21 -2.62 39.82
C ALA A 513 -2.18 -1.53 38.75
N ILE A 514 -3.32 -0.87 38.51
CA ILE A 514 -3.47 0.17 37.50
C ILE A 514 -4.13 1.39 38.15
N ARG A 515 -3.40 2.48 38.31
CA ARG A 515 -3.89 3.73 38.87
C ARG A 515 -4.11 4.79 37.78
N VAL A 516 -5.35 5.19 37.59
CA VAL A 516 -5.72 6.26 36.64
C VAL A 516 -5.90 7.57 37.41
N THR A 517 -4.99 8.53 37.21
CA THR A 517 -4.89 9.70 38.10
C THR A 517 -5.91 10.81 37.85
N SER A 518 -6.54 10.91 36.68
CA SER A 518 -7.50 11.98 36.37
C SER A 518 -8.56 11.59 35.34
N THR A 519 -9.52 10.76 35.74
CA THR A 519 -10.64 10.31 34.88
C THR A 519 -11.46 11.47 34.30
N SER A 520 -11.65 12.55 35.05
CA SER A 520 -12.41 13.73 34.61
C SER A 520 -11.77 14.49 33.45
N LYS A 521 -10.47 14.29 33.18
CA LYS A 521 -9.74 14.91 32.06
C LYS A 521 -9.90 14.16 30.74
N CYS A 522 -10.52 12.97 30.75
CA CYS A 522 -10.69 12.12 29.57
C CYS A 522 -12.17 11.87 29.18
N PRO A 523 -13.07 12.87 29.20
CA PRO A 523 -14.51 12.62 29.05
C PRO A 523 -14.91 12.06 27.67
N GLY A 524 -14.16 12.37 26.61
CA GLY A 524 -14.45 11.89 25.25
C GLY A 524 -13.72 10.59 24.85
N VAL A 525 -12.67 10.23 25.58
CA VAL A 525 -11.80 9.08 25.30
C VAL A 525 -11.28 8.50 26.63
N PRO A 526 -12.15 7.88 27.45
CA PRO A 526 -11.76 7.42 28.77
C PRO A 526 -10.73 6.28 28.69
N ASN A 527 -9.91 6.16 29.73
CA ASN A 527 -9.08 4.98 29.94
C ASN A 527 -9.97 3.77 30.26
N VAL A 528 -9.58 2.59 29.77
CA VAL A 528 -10.33 1.34 29.93
C VAL A 528 -9.46 0.30 30.62
N VAL A 529 -9.95 -0.22 31.74
CA VAL A 529 -9.32 -1.34 32.47
C VAL A 529 -10.25 -2.54 32.40
N HIS A 530 -9.81 -3.61 31.76
CA HIS A 530 -10.58 -4.85 31.64
C HIS A 530 -10.47 -5.74 32.90
N GLY A 531 -11.49 -6.56 33.14
CA GLY A 531 -11.55 -7.52 34.25
C GLY A 531 -10.59 -8.70 34.09
N SER A 532 -10.00 -8.88 32.91
CA SER A 532 -8.98 -9.90 32.66
C SER A 532 -7.61 -9.56 33.26
N ASN A 533 -7.40 -8.33 33.76
CA ASN A 533 -6.21 -8.01 34.54
C ASN A 533 -6.29 -8.66 35.93
N THR A 534 -5.17 -9.19 36.41
CA THR A 534 -5.06 -9.84 37.73
C THR A 534 -4.06 -9.11 38.62
N VAL A 535 -4.35 -9.08 39.91
CA VAL A 535 -3.47 -8.48 40.91
C VAL A 535 -3.36 -9.37 42.15
N THR A 536 -2.16 -9.44 42.70
CA THR A 536 -1.87 -10.08 43.98
C THR A 536 -1.03 -9.14 44.85
N ARG A 537 -1.15 -9.31 46.18
CA ARG A 537 -0.41 -8.53 47.19
C ARG A 537 -0.46 -7.00 46.98
N ALA A 538 -1.58 -6.50 46.48
CA ALA A 538 -1.88 -5.07 46.45
C ALA A 538 -2.40 -4.61 47.81
N VAL A 539 -2.05 -3.39 48.20
CA VAL A 539 -2.58 -2.74 49.42
C VAL A 539 -4.04 -2.32 49.21
N VAL A 540 -4.41 -1.90 48.00
CA VAL A 540 -5.77 -1.41 47.71
C VAL A 540 -6.52 -2.33 46.76
N GLY A 541 -6.00 -2.59 45.55
CA GLY A 541 -6.68 -3.50 44.62
C GLY A 541 -6.25 -3.37 43.17
N LEU A 542 -7.16 -3.74 42.25
CA LEU A 542 -6.86 -3.79 40.82
C LEU A 542 -6.73 -2.38 40.22
N THR A 543 -7.74 -1.53 40.41
CA THR A 543 -7.76 -0.17 39.84
C THR A 543 -8.71 0.73 40.63
N ASN A 544 -8.57 2.04 40.44
CA ASN A 544 -9.40 3.09 41.05
C ASN A 544 -10.58 3.55 40.16
N ILE A 545 -10.85 2.85 39.06
CA ILE A 545 -11.95 3.15 38.13
C ILE A 545 -12.86 1.93 37.93
N ALA A 546 -13.99 2.12 37.24
CA ALA A 546 -14.87 1.01 36.89
C ALA A 546 -14.15 0.04 35.92
N VAL A 547 -14.30 -1.26 36.20
CA VAL A 547 -13.74 -2.33 35.39
C VAL A 547 -14.71 -2.69 34.26
N THR A 548 -14.17 -2.84 33.05
CA THR A 548 -14.91 -3.34 31.88
C THR A 548 -14.83 -4.87 31.85
N PRO A 549 -15.94 -5.59 31.66
CA PRO A 549 -15.95 -7.06 31.61
C PRO A 549 -14.96 -7.66 30.59
#